data_AF-A0A0B1SY78-F1
#
_entry.id   AF-A0A0B1SY78-F1
#
_cell.length_a   1.000
_cell.length_b   1.000
_cell.length_c   1.000
_cell.angle_alpha   90.00
_cell.angle_beta   90.00
_cell.angle_gamma   90.00
#
_symmetry.space_group_name_H-M   'P 1'
#
loop_
_entity.id
_entity.type
_entity.pdbx_description
1 polymer ?
#
loop_
_entity_poly.entity_id
_entity_poly.type
_entity_poly.pdbx_seq_one_letter_code
_entity_poly.pdbx_strand_id
1 'polypeptide(L)'
;MPSSAWLFLRATTNPYNPERVPGGSSGGEAALIAGGGSLLGIGTDVGGSIRIPSTFCGIAGFKPSSIRFSHTYTTSSVPGRQLVTANEGPMARTITTCVEYLKMAWSDLYLYNMDPFVPPVTWQEEMYSSKKSLRIGFYTHDGFVTPTPANQRAVLEAKKILEGLGHKLIPFRVPEPEKMFQLFAGGVSADGGKYLTRKLKKV
;
A
#
# COMPACT_ATOMS: atom_id res chain seq x y z
N MET A 1 -15.14 18.78 4.87
CA MET A 1 -14.64 18.15 3.64
C MET A 1 -15.49 16.92 3.38
N PRO A 2 -16.11 16.73 2.21
CA PRO A 2 -16.97 15.59 1.99
C PRO A 2 -16.10 14.32 1.92
N SER A 3 -16.54 13.35 2.71
CA SER A 3 -16.04 11.98 2.81
C SER A 3 -15.80 11.35 1.43
N SER A 4 -14.85 10.42 1.34
CA SER A 4 -14.67 9.50 0.21
C SER A 4 -16.00 8.85 -0.17
N ALA A 5 -16.70 9.41 -1.15
CA ALA A 5 -18.03 8.97 -1.59
C ALA A 5 -17.90 8.20 -2.90
N TRP A 6 -18.34 6.94 -2.88
CA TRP A 6 -18.65 6.17 -4.08
C TRP A 6 -20.16 6.31 -4.33
N LEU A 7 -20.56 6.61 -5.58
CA LEU A 7 -21.90 7.09 -5.96
C LEU A 7 -23.10 6.17 -5.63
N PHE A 8 -22.85 4.91 -5.25
CA PHE A 8 -23.89 3.88 -5.06
C PHE A 8 -24.02 3.34 -3.63
N LEU A 9 -23.02 3.56 -2.77
CA LEU A 9 -23.04 3.13 -1.36
C LEU A 9 -22.74 4.34 -0.47
N ARG A 10 -23.22 4.32 0.78
CA ARG A 10 -22.89 5.37 1.76
C ARG A 10 -21.38 5.43 1.98
N ALA A 11 -20.84 6.63 2.17
CA ALA A 11 -19.41 6.82 2.42
C ALA A 11 -18.96 6.07 3.68
N THR A 12 -17.86 5.32 3.57
CA THR A 12 -17.22 4.66 4.72
C THR A 12 -16.62 5.72 5.64
N THR A 13 -16.82 5.57 6.95
CA THR A 13 -16.24 6.43 7.99
C THR A 13 -15.08 5.73 8.70
N ASN A 14 -14.17 6.50 9.27
CA ASN A 14 -13.08 5.97 10.08
C ASN A 14 -13.63 5.40 11.41
N PRO A 15 -13.23 4.18 11.83
CA PRO A 15 -13.75 3.57 13.06
C PRO A 15 -13.32 4.29 14.35
N TYR A 16 -12.24 5.08 14.34
CA TYR A 16 -11.84 5.88 15.51
C TYR A 16 -12.59 7.21 15.62
N ASN A 17 -13.09 7.74 14.51
CA ASN A 17 -13.84 8.99 14.49
C ASN A 17 -14.74 9.03 13.25
N PRO A 18 -16.08 9.00 13.41
CA PRO A 18 -17.02 8.96 12.29
C PRO A 18 -17.00 10.22 11.40
N GLU A 19 -16.43 11.33 11.88
CA GLU A 19 -16.25 12.56 11.08
C GLU A 19 -15.04 12.51 10.16
N ARG A 20 -14.22 11.45 10.23
CA ARG A 20 -13.00 11.28 9.42
C ARG A 20 -13.17 10.20 8.37
N VAL A 21 -12.40 10.33 7.29
CA VAL A 21 -12.28 9.29 6.26
C VAL A 21 -11.35 8.17 6.72
N PRO A 22 -11.63 6.91 6.36
CA PRO A 22 -10.73 5.80 6.65
C PRO A 22 -9.51 5.76 5.71
N GLY A 23 -9.39 6.70 4.76
CA GLY A 23 -8.46 6.60 3.64
C GLY A 23 -9.04 5.75 2.51
N GLY A 24 -8.23 5.44 1.50
CA GLY A 24 -8.69 4.62 0.38
C GLY A 24 -7.63 4.40 -0.70
N SER A 25 -7.93 3.62 -1.74
CA SER A 25 -9.26 3.05 -2.07
C SER A 25 -9.72 1.87 -1.21
N SER A 26 -8.83 1.15 -0.53
CA SER A 26 -9.19 0.02 0.35
C SER A 26 -9.68 0.46 1.75
N GLY A 27 -10.49 1.53 1.79
CA GLY A 27 -10.99 2.13 3.04
C GLY A 27 -12.01 1.25 3.77
N GLY A 28 -12.83 0.50 3.04
CA GLY A 28 -13.77 -0.47 3.60
C GLY A 28 -13.06 -1.58 4.37
N GLU A 29 -12.05 -2.20 3.75
CA GLU A 29 -11.20 -3.20 4.39
C GLU A 29 -10.54 -2.66 5.67
N ALA A 30 -9.90 -1.49 5.59
CA ALA A 30 -9.23 -0.92 6.75
C ALA A 30 -10.19 -0.61 7.90
N ALA A 31 -11.35 -0.02 7.59
CA ALA A 31 -12.37 0.28 8.59
C ALA A 31 -12.93 -1.00 9.24
N LEU A 32 -13.18 -2.04 8.44
CA LEU A 32 -13.70 -3.32 8.92
C LEU A 32 -12.70 -4.04 9.84
N ILE A 33 -11.43 -4.11 9.44
CA ILE A 33 -10.36 -4.74 10.22
C ILE A 33 -10.11 -3.98 11.52
N ALA A 34 -10.00 -2.65 11.45
CA ALA A 34 -9.78 -1.82 12.64
C ALA A 34 -10.97 -1.87 13.61
N GLY A 35 -12.20 -1.96 13.09
CA GLY A 35 -13.41 -2.22 13.87
C GLY A 35 -13.53 -3.64 14.42
N GLY A 36 -12.58 -4.55 14.10
CA GLY A 36 -12.58 -5.93 14.57
C GLY A 36 -13.53 -6.87 13.82
N GLY A 37 -14.12 -6.43 12.71
CA GLY A 37 -15.04 -7.23 11.89
C GLY A 37 -14.35 -8.18 10.91
N SER A 38 -13.03 -8.05 10.71
CA SER A 38 -12.23 -9.00 9.92
C SER A 38 -10.82 -9.15 10.50
N LEU A 39 -10.28 -10.37 10.42
CA LEU A 39 -8.90 -10.67 10.83
C LEU A 39 -7.88 -10.29 9.75
N LEU A 40 -8.26 -10.43 8.49
CA LEU A 40 -7.42 -10.27 7.31
C LEU A 40 -8.27 -9.74 6.15
N GLY A 41 -7.73 -8.80 5.40
CA GLY A 41 -8.33 -8.27 4.18
C GLY A 41 -7.30 -8.18 3.06
N ILE A 42 -7.79 -8.12 1.82
CA ILE A 42 -6.94 -7.95 0.63
C ILE A 42 -7.29 -6.60 -0.01
N GLY A 43 -6.30 -5.71 -0.05
CA GLY A 43 -6.40 -4.44 -0.75
C GLY A 43 -5.65 -4.43 -2.07
N THR A 44 -5.78 -3.33 -2.82
CA THR A 44 -4.99 -3.06 -4.02
C THR A 44 -4.32 -1.70 -3.91
N ASP A 45 -3.08 -1.56 -4.38
CA ASP A 45 -2.29 -0.34 -4.23
C ASP A 45 -1.51 0.01 -5.50
N VAL A 46 -1.99 1.05 -6.18
CA VAL A 46 -1.29 1.73 -7.30
C VAL A 46 -0.43 2.87 -6.75
N GLY A 47 -1.01 3.73 -5.91
CA GLY A 47 -0.38 4.96 -5.41
C GLY A 47 -0.44 5.15 -3.90
N GLY A 48 -0.89 4.15 -3.15
CA GLY A 48 -1.03 4.22 -1.69
C GLY A 48 -2.27 3.52 -1.14
N SER A 49 -3.10 2.91 -1.99
CA SER A 49 -4.45 2.47 -1.61
C SER A 49 -4.54 1.33 -0.57
N ILE A 50 -3.44 0.65 -0.25
CA ILE A 50 -3.32 -0.23 0.94
C ILE A 50 -2.76 0.57 2.11
N ARG A 51 -1.64 1.27 1.88
CA ARG A 51 -0.84 1.92 2.93
C ARG A 51 -1.53 3.12 3.57
N ILE A 52 -2.22 3.94 2.79
CA ILE A 52 -2.97 5.12 3.24
C ILE A 52 -4.09 4.70 4.21
N PRO A 53 -5.04 3.81 3.82
CA PRO A 53 -6.09 3.44 4.74
C PRO A 53 -5.60 2.62 5.93
N SER A 54 -4.57 1.78 5.77
CA SER A 54 -3.93 1.12 6.92
C SER A 54 -3.37 2.13 7.94
N THR A 55 -2.72 3.20 7.46
CA THR A 55 -2.19 4.27 8.32
C THR A 55 -3.32 5.03 9.02
N PHE A 56 -4.39 5.38 8.29
CA PHE A 56 -5.50 6.18 8.83
C PHE A 56 -6.35 5.39 9.83
N CYS A 57 -6.47 4.08 9.64
CA CYS A 57 -7.21 3.18 10.52
C CYS A 57 -6.31 2.41 11.50
N GLY A 58 -5.03 2.77 11.64
CA GLY A 58 -4.17 2.22 12.71
C GLY A 58 -3.93 0.71 12.61
N ILE A 59 -3.85 0.15 11.40
CA ILE A 59 -3.61 -1.28 11.15
C ILE A 59 -2.36 -1.47 10.29
N ALA A 60 -1.92 -2.72 10.13
CA ALA A 60 -0.87 -3.07 9.17
C ALA A 60 -1.44 -3.21 7.75
N GLY A 61 -0.61 -2.87 6.76
CA GLY A 61 -0.89 -3.10 5.35
C GLY A 61 0.42 -3.22 4.59
N PHE A 62 0.55 -4.25 3.77
CA PHE A 62 1.76 -4.51 3.01
C PHE A 62 1.45 -4.49 1.52
N LYS A 63 2.20 -3.67 0.77
CA LYS A 63 2.17 -3.68 -0.70
C LYS A 63 3.42 -4.41 -1.21
N PRO A 64 3.29 -5.64 -1.73
CA PRO A 64 4.37 -6.36 -2.40
C PRO A 64 4.98 -5.61 -3.58
N SER A 65 6.10 -6.14 -4.08
CA SER A 65 6.60 -5.80 -5.41
C SER A 65 5.54 -6.13 -6.46
N SER A 66 5.57 -5.41 -7.57
CA SER A 66 4.66 -5.68 -8.68
C SER A 66 4.77 -7.12 -9.14
N ILE A 67 3.67 -7.64 -9.71
CA ILE A 67 3.53 -9.00 -10.26
C ILE A 67 3.79 -10.16 -9.28
N ARG A 68 3.92 -9.90 -7.97
CA ARG A 68 4.03 -10.96 -6.94
C ARG A 68 2.71 -11.69 -6.66
N PHE A 69 1.60 -11.10 -7.07
CA PHE A 69 0.29 -11.73 -7.14
C PHE A 69 -0.18 -11.72 -8.59
N SER A 70 -1.02 -12.69 -8.94
CA SER A 70 -1.67 -12.74 -10.25
C SER A 70 -2.66 -11.58 -10.38
N HIS A 71 -2.62 -10.90 -11.52
CA HIS A 71 -3.65 -9.93 -11.90
C HIS A 71 -4.71 -10.56 -12.81
N THR A 72 -4.61 -11.87 -13.09
CA THR A 72 -5.59 -12.56 -13.90
C THR A 72 -6.94 -12.51 -13.16
N TYR A 73 -8.00 -12.12 -13.88
CA TYR A 73 -9.35 -11.90 -13.36
C TYR A 73 -9.53 -10.70 -12.40
N THR A 74 -8.52 -9.84 -12.24
CA THR A 74 -8.68 -8.56 -11.53
C THR A 74 -9.36 -7.53 -12.42
N THR A 75 -10.15 -6.63 -11.81
CA THR A 75 -10.75 -5.50 -12.51
C THR A 75 -9.89 -4.26 -12.36
N SER A 76 -9.76 -3.50 -13.45
CA SER A 76 -9.07 -2.21 -13.48
C SER A 76 -10.06 -1.11 -13.85
N SER A 77 -9.90 0.08 -13.24
CA SER A 77 -10.70 1.25 -13.57
C SER A 77 -10.45 1.78 -14.99
N VAL A 78 -9.28 1.48 -15.56
CA VAL A 78 -8.93 1.82 -16.95
C VAL A 78 -8.44 0.54 -17.64
N PRO A 79 -9.02 0.16 -18.79
CA PRO A 79 -8.63 -1.05 -19.51
C PRO A 79 -7.21 -0.92 -20.08
N GLY A 80 -6.57 -2.07 -20.26
CA GLY A 80 -5.18 -2.16 -20.72
C GLY A 80 -4.18 -2.25 -19.57
N ARG A 81 -2.93 -2.59 -19.90
CA ARG A 81 -1.84 -2.66 -18.92
C ARG A 81 -1.22 -1.27 -18.79
N GLN A 82 -1.54 -0.58 -17.70
CA GLN A 82 -0.90 0.71 -17.38
C GLN A 82 0.60 0.52 -17.11
N LEU A 83 1.39 1.56 -17.37
CA LEU A 83 2.82 1.60 -17.01
C LEU A 83 3.05 1.41 -15.50
N VAL A 84 2.06 1.80 -14.70
CA VAL A 84 2.05 1.62 -13.24
C VAL A 84 0.86 0.74 -12.90
N THR A 85 1.12 -0.44 -12.33
CA THR A 85 0.10 -1.43 -12.04
C THR A 85 -0.33 -1.39 -10.59
N ALA A 86 -1.60 -1.68 -10.33
CA ALA A 86 -2.06 -1.97 -8.98
C ALA A 86 -1.34 -3.21 -8.46
N ASN A 87 -1.11 -3.28 -7.15
CA ASN A 87 -0.53 -4.45 -6.50
C ASN A 87 -1.44 -4.88 -5.36
N GLU A 88 -1.81 -6.15 -5.36
CA GLU A 88 -2.60 -6.79 -4.33
C GLU A 88 -1.73 -7.03 -3.10
N GLY A 89 -2.29 -6.88 -1.91
CA GLY A 89 -1.55 -7.16 -0.68
C GLY A 89 -2.42 -7.25 0.57
N PRO A 90 -1.91 -7.91 1.61
CA PRO A 90 -2.67 -8.14 2.84
C PRO A 90 -2.76 -6.90 3.70
N MET A 91 -3.89 -6.78 4.38
CA MET A 91 -4.18 -5.80 5.43
C MET A 91 -4.66 -6.58 6.66
N ALA A 92 -4.14 -6.25 7.84
CA ALA A 92 -4.50 -6.93 9.08
C ALA A 92 -4.19 -6.05 10.29
N ARG A 93 -4.73 -6.37 11.47
CA ARG A 93 -4.43 -5.60 12.70
C ARG A 93 -2.95 -5.58 13.06
N THR A 94 -2.20 -6.64 12.73
CA THR A 94 -0.77 -6.73 13.01
C THR A 94 0.00 -7.12 11.76
N ILE A 95 1.27 -6.69 11.69
CA ILE A 95 2.15 -7.04 10.57
C ILE A 95 2.41 -8.55 10.50
N THR A 96 2.37 -9.25 11.64
CA THR A 96 2.56 -10.70 11.72
C THR A 96 1.49 -11.44 10.91
N THR A 97 0.22 -11.04 11.01
CA THR A 97 -0.85 -11.68 10.21
C THR A 97 -0.65 -11.45 8.71
N CYS A 98 -0.20 -10.26 8.30
CA CYS A 98 0.19 -10.01 6.91
C CYS A 98 1.31 -10.96 6.46
N VAL A 99 2.34 -11.16 7.30
CA VAL A 99 3.45 -12.07 7.01
C VAL A 99 2.98 -13.52 6.88
N GLU A 100 2.15 -14.02 7.79
CA GLU A 100 1.63 -15.38 7.72
C GLU A 100 0.82 -15.63 6.44
N TYR A 101 0.01 -14.65 6.01
CA TYR A 101 -0.67 -14.72 4.73
C TYR A 101 0.31 -14.79 3.55
N LEU A 102 1.38 -13.98 3.54
CA LEU A 102 2.37 -13.99 2.47
C LEU A 102 3.20 -15.28 2.44
N LYS A 103 3.53 -15.83 3.61
CA LYS A 103 4.18 -17.15 3.74
C LYS A 103 3.33 -18.25 3.11
N MET A 104 2.03 -18.25 3.41
CA MET A 104 1.08 -19.19 2.81
C MET A 104 0.92 -18.95 1.31
N ALA A 105 0.73 -17.71 0.87
CA ALA A 105 0.48 -17.39 -0.53
C ALA A 105 1.70 -17.66 -1.44
N TRP A 106 2.91 -17.60 -0.89
CA TRP A 106 4.16 -17.84 -1.62
C TRP A 106 4.88 -19.11 -1.14
N SER A 107 4.18 -20.08 -0.55
CA SER A 107 4.80 -21.33 -0.08
C SER A 107 5.25 -22.24 -1.23
N ASP A 108 4.60 -22.13 -2.39
CA ASP A 108 4.87 -22.94 -3.58
C ASP A 108 4.73 -22.10 -4.87
N LEU A 109 4.77 -22.78 -6.02
CA LEU A 109 4.66 -22.17 -7.35
C LEU A 109 3.21 -22.18 -7.89
N TYR A 110 2.20 -22.37 -7.05
CA TYR A 110 0.80 -22.41 -7.49
C TYR A 110 0.40 -21.16 -8.28
N LEU A 111 0.73 -19.96 -7.78
CA LEU A 111 0.43 -18.70 -8.47
C LEU A 111 1.11 -18.60 -9.84
N TYR A 112 2.36 -19.06 -9.96
CA TYR A 112 3.09 -19.11 -11.23
C TYR A 112 2.45 -20.09 -12.22
N ASN A 113 2.05 -21.27 -11.74
CA ASN A 113 1.42 -22.30 -12.58
C ASN A 113 0.05 -21.83 -13.13
N MET A 114 -0.65 -20.97 -12.40
CA MET A 114 -1.93 -20.38 -12.82
C MET A 114 -1.76 -19.13 -13.69
N ASP A 115 -0.67 -18.38 -13.51
CA ASP A 115 -0.38 -17.16 -14.23
C ASP A 115 1.13 -17.03 -14.50
N PRO A 116 1.60 -17.30 -15.74
CA PRO A 116 3.02 -17.28 -16.07
C PRO A 116 3.65 -15.89 -16.04
N PHE A 117 2.87 -14.80 -15.85
CA PHE A 117 3.41 -13.46 -15.63
C PHE A 117 3.84 -13.21 -14.18
N VAL A 118 3.44 -14.06 -13.23
CA VAL A 118 3.93 -14.02 -11.85
C VAL A 118 5.35 -14.58 -11.83
N PRO A 119 6.35 -13.98 -11.16
CA PRO A 119 7.67 -14.58 -11.06
C PRO A 119 7.65 -15.87 -10.22
N PRO A 120 8.35 -16.95 -10.61
CA PRO A 120 8.39 -18.21 -9.88
C PRO A 120 9.32 -18.12 -8.66
N VAL A 121 8.97 -17.27 -7.69
CA VAL A 121 9.78 -16.99 -6.49
C VAL A 121 8.95 -17.26 -5.25
N THR A 122 9.32 -18.30 -4.51
CA THR A 122 8.68 -18.65 -3.24
C THR A 122 9.16 -17.75 -2.09
N TRP A 123 8.53 -17.92 -0.93
CA TRP A 123 8.91 -17.28 0.31
C TRP A 123 10.32 -17.71 0.73
N GLN A 124 11.15 -16.75 1.16
CA GLN A 124 12.52 -16.99 1.60
C GLN A 124 12.64 -16.81 3.12
N GLU A 125 12.44 -17.89 3.88
CA GLU A 125 12.44 -17.84 5.35
C GLU A 125 13.78 -17.40 5.93
N GLU A 126 14.89 -17.84 5.35
CA GLU A 126 16.24 -17.44 5.79
C GLU A 126 16.48 -15.94 5.67
N MET A 127 15.97 -15.33 4.59
CA MET A 127 16.07 -13.90 4.37
C MET A 127 15.18 -13.13 5.35
N TYR A 128 13.96 -13.59 5.58
CA TYR A 128 13.00 -12.96 6.50
C TYR A 128 13.45 -13.03 7.96
N SER A 129 13.92 -14.20 8.41
CA SER A 129 14.32 -14.46 9.79
C SER A 129 15.74 -13.95 10.14
N SER A 130 16.42 -13.32 9.18
CA SER A 130 17.79 -12.83 9.35
C SER A 130 17.88 -11.77 10.46
N LYS A 131 18.78 -11.99 11.42
CA LYS A 131 19.08 -11.06 12.52
C LYS A 131 20.29 -10.16 12.24
N LYS A 132 20.71 -10.07 10.97
CA LYS A 132 21.86 -9.23 10.58
C LYS A 132 21.55 -7.77 10.87
N SER A 133 22.55 -7.04 11.39
CA SER A 133 22.45 -5.59 11.49
C SER A 133 22.23 -4.99 10.10
N LEU A 134 21.34 -3.99 10.01
CA LEU A 134 20.86 -3.43 8.76
C LEU A 134 21.40 -2.01 8.60
N ARG A 135 21.58 -1.58 7.35
CA ARG A 135 21.83 -0.20 6.98
C ARG A 135 20.52 0.40 6.46
N ILE A 136 19.89 1.25 7.26
CA ILE A 136 18.53 1.73 7.02
C ILE A 136 18.59 3.22 6.64
N GLY A 137 18.17 3.54 5.42
CA GLY A 137 17.95 4.93 5.00
C GLY A 137 16.70 5.50 5.69
N PHE A 138 16.77 6.73 6.20
CA PHE A 138 15.60 7.40 6.78
C PHE A 138 15.51 8.87 6.34
N TYR A 139 14.29 9.40 6.31
CA TYR A 139 14.01 10.82 6.06
C TYR A 139 12.73 11.23 6.81
N THR A 140 12.68 12.47 7.29
CA THR A 140 11.48 13.04 7.93
C THR A 140 10.69 13.94 7.00
N HIS A 141 11.21 14.25 5.81
CA HIS A 141 10.60 15.07 4.77
C HIS A 141 11.12 14.57 3.43
N ASP A 142 10.23 14.33 2.47
CA ASP A 142 10.60 13.77 1.15
C ASP A 142 11.15 14.84 0.18
N GLY A 143 10.84 16.11 0.44
CA GLY A 143 11.24 17.27 -0.38
C GLY A 143 10.10 17.79 -1.26
N PHE A 144 8.88 17.26 -1.08
CA PHE A 144 7.72 17.57 -1.89
C PHE A 144 6.46 17.76 -1.03
N VAL A 145 6.09 16.79 -0.19
CA VAL A 145 4.93 16.90 0.71
C VAL A 145 5.39 17.21 2.12
N THR A 146 4.96 18.35 2.66
CA THR A 146 5.25 18.71 4.05
C THR A 146 4.55 17.74 5.01
N PRO A 147 5.29 16.97 5.82
CA PRO A 147 4.70 16.02 6.75
C PRO A 147 4.23 16.73 8.02
N THR A 148 3.23 16.14 8.67
CA THR A 148 2.77 16.65 9.97
C THR A 148 3.84 16.44 11.06
N PRO A 149 3.82 17.22 12.15
CA PRO A 149 4.71 16.99 13.28
C PRO A 149 4.60 15.57 13.87
N ALA A 150 3.40 14.98 13.83
CA ALA A 150 3.17 13.62 14.31
C ALA A 150 3.89 12.57 13.43
N ASN A 151 3.85 12.73 12.11
CA ASN A 151 4.57 11.85 11.17
C ASN A 151 6.08 11.96 11.35
N GLN A 152 6.60 13.18 11.48
CA GLN A 152 8.04 13.41 11.71
C GLN A 152 8.50 12.77 13.02
N ARG A 153 7.73 12.97 14.10
CA ARG A 153 8.02 12.35 15.40
C ARG A 153 8.02 10.83 15.33
N ALA A 154 7.02 10.21 14.69
CA ALA A 154 6.95 8.76 14.55
C ALA A 154 8.18 8.17 13.84
N VAL A 155 8.68 8.83 12.79
CA VAL A 155 9.92 8.40 12.12
C VAL A 155 11.14 8.52 13.03
N LEU A 156 11.26 9.61 13.78
CA LEU A 156 12.39 9.83 14.70
C LEU A 156 12.37 8.87 15.90
N GLU A 157 11.19 8.53 16.42
CA GLU A 157 11.01 7.51 17.47
C GLU A 157 11.41 6.13 16.94
N ALA A 158 10.92 5.73 15.76
CA ALA A 158 11.31 4.48 15.12
C ALA A 158 12.82 4.43 14.85
N LYS A 159 13.41 5.55 14.42
CA LYS A 159 14.86 5.68 14.25
C LYS A 159 15.60 5.35 15.55
N LYS A 160 15.23 5.99 16.65
CA LYS A 160 15.87 5.80 17.96
C LYS A 160 15.77 4.34 18.42
N ILE A 161 14.61 3.70 18.23
CA ILE A 161 14.39 2.28 18.57
C ILE A 161 15.33 1.39 17.75
N LEU A 162 15.39 1.59 16.43
CA LEU A 162 16.23 0.77 15.54
C LEU A 162 17.73 0.97 15.79
N GLU A 163 18.17 2.19 16.11
CA GLU A 163 19.56 2.45 16.56
C GLU A 163 19.87 1.71 17.87
N GLY A 164 18.94 1.72 18.84
CA GLY A 164 19.07 0.98 20.10
C GLY A 164 19.12 -0.54 19.93
N LEU A 165 18.52 -1.07 18.85
CA LEU A 165 18.61 -2.48 18.46
C LEU A 165 19.89 -2.82 17.67
N GLY A 166 20.80 -1.86 17.45
CA GLY A 166 22.08 -2.09 16.80
C GLY A 166 22.08 -1.98 15.27
N HIS A 167 21.03 -1.42 14.67
CA HIS A 167 21.01 -1.09 13.24
C HIS A 167 21.68 0.27 12.97
N LYS A 168 22.26 0.42 11.77
CA LYS A 168 22.88 1.67 11.32
C LYS A 168 21.89 2.49 10.52
N LEU A 169 21.47 3.64 11.06
CA LEU A 169 20.56 4.55 10.37
C LEU A 169 21.33 5.66 9.65
N ILE A 170 20.97 5.92 8.40
CA ILE A 170 21.68 6.82 7.50
C ILE A 170 20.67 7.83 6.95
N PRO A 171 20.90 9.15 7.09
CA PRO A 171 20.06 10.15 6.43
C PRO A 171 20.02 9.88 4.92
N PHE A 172 18.82 9.79 4.38
CA PHE A 172 18.58 9.54 2.96
C PHE A 172 17.80 10.72 2.38
N ARG A 173 18.16 11.15 1.17
CA ARG A 173 17.41 12.16 0.43
C ARG A 173 16.71 11.49 -0.74
N VAL A 174 15.39 11.65 -0.79
CA VAL A 174 14.57 11.16 -1.90
C VAL A 174 14.98 11.93 -3.18
N PRO A 175 15.40 11.23 -4.25
CA PRO A 175 15.85 11.88 -5.48
C PRO A 175 14.66 12.37 -6.32
N GLU A 176 14.63 13.65 -6.68
CA GLU A 176 13.64 14.25 -7.60
C GLU A 176 12.16 13.89 -7.29
N PRO A 177 11.64 14.14 -6.05
CA PRO A 177 10.30 13.69 -5.63
C PRO A 177 9.16 14.25 -6.49
N GLU A 178 9.26 15.52 -6.91
CA GLU A 178 8.28 16.15 -7.79
C GLU A 178 8.22 15.46 -9.16
N LYS A 179 9.38 15.19 -9.77
CA LYS A 179 9.46 14.49 -11.06
C LYS A 179 8.93 13.07 -10.95
N MET A 180 9.21 12.37 -9.85
CA MET A 180 8.62 11.05 -9.60
C MET A 180 7.09 11.11 -9.57
N PHE A 181 6.51 12.12 -8.92
CA PHE A 181 5.07 12.32 -8.90
C PHE A 181 4.52 12.65 -10.29
N GLN A 182 5.19 13.50 -11.06
CA GLN A 182 4.81 13.82 -12.45
C GLN A 182 4.81 12.58 -13.34
N LEU A 183 5.86 11.74 -13.25
CA LEU A 183 5.96 10.49 -13.99
C LEU A 183 4.87 9.49 -13.57
N PHE A 184 4.60 9.38 -12.27
CA PHE A 184 3.52 8.57 -11.75
C PHE A 184 2.16 9.02 -12.32
N ALA A 185 1.84 10.32 -12.21
CA ALA A 185 0.61 10.89 -12.71
C ALA A 185 0.46 10.63 -14.22
N GLY A 186 1.49 10.93 -15.01
CA GLY A 186 1.51 10.65 -16.44
C GLY A 186 1.32 9.16 -16.77
N GLY A 187 1.93 8.27 -15.98
CA GLY A 187 1.83 6.81 -16.17
C GLY A 187 0.44 6.24 -15.90
N VAL A 188 -0.25 6.73 -14.86
CA VAL A 188 -1.63 6.29 -14.53
C VAL A 188 -2.70 6.97 -15.38
N SER A 189 -2.36 8.09 -16.03
CA SER A 189 -3.25 8.83 -16.93
C SER A 189 -2.66 8.98 -18.34
N ALA A 190 -2.12 7.89 -18.90
CA ALA A 190 -1.41 7.92 -20.19
C ALA A 190 -2.25 8.48 -21.36
N ASP A 191 -3.58 8.35 -21.31
CA ASP A 191 -4.50 8.92 -22.31
C ASP A 191 -4.98 10.35 -21.97
N GLY A 192 -4.38 10.99 -20.97
CA GLY A 192 -4.80 12.28 -20.42
C GLY A 192 -6.12 12.23 -19.66
N GLY A 193 -6.56 11.05 -19.20
CA GLY A 193 -7.83 10.86 -18.49
C GLY A 193 -9.06 10.83 -19.40
N LYS A 194 -8.87 10.70 -20.73
CA LYS A 194 -9.97 10.68 -21.71
C LYS A 194 -10.92 9.51 -21.50
N TYR A 195 -10.43 8.33 -21.13
CA TYR A 195 -11.25 7.15 -20.85
C TYR A 195 -12.17 7.39 -19.65
N LEU A 196 -11.58 7.78 -18.51
CA LEU A 196 -12.32 8.05 -17.27
C LEU A 196 -13.34 9.18 -17.48
N THR A 197 -12.93 10.28 -18.11
CA THR A 197 -13.82 11.42 -18.41
C THR A 197 -15.01 10.99 -19.28
N ARG A 198 -14.78 10.19 -20.33
CA ARG A 198 -15.87 9.66 -21.17
C ARG A 198 -16.82 8.74 -20.40
N LYS A 199 -16.31 7.96 -19.44
CA LYS A 199 -17.14 7.07 -18.62
C LYS A 199 -17.97 7.84 -17.60
N LEU A 200 -17.39 8.84 -16.94
CA LEU A 200 -18.08 9.68 -15.96
C LEU A 200 -19.15 10.58 -16.59
N LYS A 201 -18.91 11.12 -17.80
CA LYS A 201 -19.88 11.95 -18.53
C LYS A 201 -21.03 11.16 -19.19
N LYS A 202 -20.95 9.82 -19.20
CA LYS A 202 -22.00 8.93 -19.72
C LYS A 202 -22.99 8.49 -18.64
N VAL A 203 -22.81 8.97 -17.41
CA VAL A 203 -23.74 8.81 -16.28
C VAL A 203 -24.68 10.00 -16.25
#